data_AF-A0A2N1ZZX8-F1
#
_entry.id   AF-A0A2N1ZZX8-F1
#
_cell.length_a   1.000
_cell.length_b   1.000
_cell.length_c   1.000
_cell.angle_alpha   90.00
_cell.angle_beta   90.00
_cell.angle_gamma   90.00
#
_symmetry.space_group_name_H-M   'P 1'
#
loop_
_entity.id
_entity.type
_entity.pdbx_description
1 polymer ?
#
loop_
_entity_poly.entity_id
_entity_poly.type
_entity_poly.pdbx_seq_one_letter_code
_entity_poly.pdbx_strand_id
1 'polypeptide(L)'
;MKKKRNGTQQIKKHSLCWTCLRSRPIPGIGCSWSRLYHPVKGWDAEATTIKSTRKSGTITYGSYRVCACPLYIEERNVQTNDFTFEEQRA
;
A
#
# COMPACT_ATOMS: atom_id res chain seq x y z
N MET A 1 -17.14 6.25 -40.53
CA MET A 1 -17.10 7.13 -39.33
C MET A 1 -16.65 6.31 -38.11
N LYS A 2 -15.41 6.49 -37.62
CA LYS A 2 -14.88 5.78 -36.44
C LYS A 2 -14.82 6.76 -35.25
N LYS A 3 -15.74 6.66 -34.29
CA LYS A 3 -15.77 7.50 -33.09
C LYS A 3 -14.58 7.13 -32.19
N LYS A 4 -13.53 7.96 -32.17
CA LYS A 4 -12.42 7.86 -31.21
C LYS A 4 -12.96 8.22 -29.82
N ARG A 5 -12.99 7.24 -28.91
CA ARG A 5 -13.27 7.49 -27.49
C ARG A 5 -12.05 8.16 -26.88
N ASN A 6 -12.15 9.47 -26.60
CA ASN A 6 -11.17 10.19 -25.78
C ASN A 6 -11.34 9.72 -24.34
N GLY A 7 -10.73 8.59 -23.99
CA GLY A 7 -10.60 8.15 -22.61
C GLY A 7 -9.51 8.98 -21.96
N THR A 8 -9.89 10.00 -21.19
CA THR A 8 -9.01 10.59 -20.16
C THR A 8 -8.53 9.45 -19.27
N GLN A 9 -7.31 8.99 -19.50
CA GLN A 9 -6.65 8.03 -18.62
C GLN A 9 -6.37 8.79 -17.32
N GLN A 10 -7.28 8.68 -16.35
CA GLN A 10 -6.99 9.12 -15.00
C GLN A 10 -5.76 8.34 -14.55
N ILE A 11 -4.63 9.05 -14.37
CA ILE A 11 -3.42 8.49 -13.78
C ILE A 11 -3.81 8.09 -12.36
N LYS A 12 -4.10 6.80 -12.16
CA LYS A 12 -4.52 6.27 -10.86
C LYS A 12 -3.36 6.42 -9.91
N LYS A 13 -3.42 7.42 -9.03
CA LYS A 13 -2.48 7.54 -7.91
C LYS A 13 -2.52 6.21 -7.12
N HIS A 14 -1.36 5.59 -6.93
CA HIS A 14 -1.27 4.33 -6.19
C HIS A 14 -1.71 4.51 -4.73
N SER A 15 -2.14 3.42 -4.08
CA SER A 15 -2.42 3.40 -2.64
C SER A 15 -1.12 3.65 -1.84
N LEU A 16 -1.19 4.43 -0.77
CA LEU A 16 -0.03 4.81 0.04
C LEU A 16 0.71 3.60 0.64
N CYS A 17 0.00 2.49 0.88
CA CYS A 17 0.59 1.25 1.40
C CYS A 17 1.65 0.62 0.47
N TRP A 18 1.69 0.94 -0.83
CA TRP A 18 2.65 0.37 -1.78
C TRP A 18 4.10 0.80 -1.51
N THR A 19 4.31 1.93 -0.84
CA THR A 19 5.64 2.47 -0.51
C THR A 19 5.93 2.46 1.00
N CYS A 20 5.10 1.78 1.78
CA CYS A 20 5.22 1.71 3.24
C CYS A 20 6.14 0.54 3.65
N LEU A 21 7.15 0.82 4.47
CA LEU A 21 8.04 -0.19 5.06
C LEU A 21 7.25 -1.24 5.86
N ARG A 22 6.20 -0.81 6.58
CA ARG A 22 5.34 -1.73 7.36
C ARG A 22 4.48 -2.65 6.51
N SER A 23 4.35 -2.40 5.20
CA SER A 23 3.68 -3.33 4.27
C SER A 23 4.57 -4.51 3.87
N ARG A 24 5.87 -4.47 4.21
CA ARG A 24 6.80 -5.56 3.91
C ARG A 24 6.69 -6.64 5.00
N PRO A 25 6.94 -7.92 4.65
CA PRO A 25 6.93 -9.03 5.61
C PRO A 25 8.21 -9.02 6.47
N ILE A 26 8.45 -7.93 7.21
CA ILE A 26 9.61 -7.77 8.10
C ILE A 26 9.17 -8.12 9.53
N PRO A 27 9.88 -9.04 10.22
CA PRO A 27 9.62 -9.35 11.63
C PRO A 27 9.66 -8.07 12.49
N GLY A 28 8.65 -7.89 13.35
CA GLY A 28 8.59 -6.74 14.28
C GLY A 28 8.07 -5.42 13.71
N ILE A 29 7.97 -5.24 12.38
CA ILE A 29 7.60 -3.95 11.75
C ILE A 29 6.26 -4.03 10.98
N GLY A 30 5.75 -5.25 10.73
CA GLY A 30 4.55 -5.49 9.92
C GLY A 30 3.29 -4.72 10.38
N CYS A 31 2.56 -4.17 9.41
CA CYS A 31 1.29 -3.47 9.62
C CYS A 31 0.15 -4.47 9.86
N SER A 32 -0.77 -4.15 10.77
CA SER A 32 -2.00 -4.92 11.01
C SER A 32 -2.83 -5.08 9.75
N TRP A 33 -2.89 -4.05 8.90
CA TRP A 33 -3.55 -4.13 7.59
C TRP A 33 -2.86 -5.14 6.67
N SER A 34 -1.55 -5.06 6.52
CA SER A 34 -0.82 -5.94 5.59
C SER A 34 -0.82 -7.41 6.05
N ARG A 35 -0.91 -7.65 7.36
CA ARG A 35 -0.81 -8.98 7.95
C ARG A 35 -2.17 -9.64 8.19
N LEU A 36 -3.16 -8.85 8.62
CA LEU A 36 -4.46 -9.33 9.08
C LEU A 36 -5.65 -8.72 8.32
N TYR A 37 -5.39 -7.86 7.32
CA TYR A 37 -6.42 -7.11 6.61
C TYR A 37 -7.31 -6.25 7.51
N HIS A 38 -6.83 -5.90 8.71
CA HIS A 38 -7.55 -5.03 9.63
C HIS A 38 -7.30 -3.56 9.29
N PRO A 39 -8.36 -2.72 9.24
CA PRO A 39 -8.20 -1.30 9.00
C PRO A 39 -7.38 -0.65 10.11
N VAL A 40 -6.57 0.34 9.75
CA VAL A 40 -5.80 1.13 10.72
C VAL A 40 -6.69 2.25 11.24
N LYS A 41 -6.83 2.37 12.56
CA LYS A 41 -7.63 3.45 13.17
C LYS A 41 -7.05 4.82 12.77
N GLY A 42 -7.88 5.69 12.21
CA GLY A 42 -7.49 7.03 11.79
C GLY A 42 -6.77 7.11 10.44
N TRP A 43 -6.68 6.02 9.68
CA TRP A 43 -6.28 6.11 8.28
C TRP A 43 -7.40 6.72 7.42
N ASP A 44 -7.03 7.42 6.36
CA ASP A 44 -7.96 7.97 5.38
C ASP A 44 -7.90 7.11 4.10
N ALA A 45 -9.05 6.64 3.63
CA ALA A 45 -9.14 5.74 2.49
C ALA A 45 -10.36 6.03 1.62
N GLU A 46 -10.13 6.11 0.32
CA GLU A 46 -11.16 6.32 -0.71
C GLU A 46 -11.67 4.98 -1.25
N ALA A 47 -12.99 4.80 -1.36
CA ALA A 47 -13.55 3.64 -2.04
C ALA A 47 -13.21 3.66 -3.54
N THR A 48 -12.79 2.51 -4.07
CA THR A 48 -12.41 2.35 -5.48
C THR A 48 -12.85 0.99 -6.01
N THR A 49 -12.65 0.77 -7.31
CA THR A 49 -12.97 -0.50 -7.96
C THR A 49 -11.77 -1.06 -8.71
N ILE A 50 -11.53 -2.36 -8.55
CA ILE A 50 -10.49 -3.10 -9.25
C ILE A 50 -11.17 -4.03 -10.25
N LYS A 51 -10.71 -4.00 -11.49
CA LYS A 51 -11.17 -4.90 -12.55
C LYS A 51 -10.16 -6.03 -12.70
N SER A 52 -10.62 -7.27 -12.59
CA SER A 52 -9.83 -8.46 -12.90
C SER A 52 -10.39 -9.09 -14.17
N THR A 53 -9.54 -9.20 -15.19
CA THR A 53 -9.88 -9.87 -16.44
C THR A 53 -9.39 -11.31 -16.37
N ARG A 54 -10.31 -12.27 -16.53
CA ARG A 54 -10.01 -13.70 -16.65
C ARG A 54 -10.55 -14.23 -17.98
N LYS A 55 -10.19 -15.46 -18.36
CA LYS A 55 -10.70 -16.11 -19.58
C LYS A 55 -12.23 -16.17 -19.64
N SER A 56 -12.91 -16.21 -18.48
CA SER A 56 -14.37 -16.26 -18.36
C SER A 56 -15.07 -14.89 -18.36
N GLY A 57 -14.33 -13.77 -18.42
CA GLY A 57 -14.90 -12.42 -18.41
C GLY A 57 -14.17 -11.44 -17.48
N THR A 58 -14.70 -10.23 -17.38
CA THR A 58 -14.19 -9.18 -16.48
C THR A 58 -15.04 -9.11 -15.22
N ILE A 59 -14.42 -9.29 -14.06
CA ILE A 59 -15.07 -9.14 -12.76
C ILE A 59 -14.60 -7.81 -12.13
N THR A 60 -15.54 -7.06 -11.56
CA THR A 60 -15.23 -5.82 -10.83
C THR A 60 -15.41 -6.06 -9.33
N TYR A 61 -14.38 -5.75 -8.54
CA TYR A 61 -14.38 -5.86 -7.09
C TYR A 61 -14.35 -4.47 -6.46
N GLY A 62 -15.09 -4.28 -5.37
CA GLY A 62 -14.92 -3.14 -4.49
C GLY A 62 -13.55 -3.21 -3.79
N SER A 63 -12.87 -2.08 -3.68
CA SER A 63 -11.58 -1.97 -3.03
C SER A 63 -11.45 -0.60 -2.35
N TYR A 64 -10.38 -0.40 -1.59
CA TYR A 64 -10.10 0.86 -0.92
C TYR A 64 -8.68 1.31 -1.25
N ARG A 65 -8.53 2.61 -1.52
CA ARG A 65 -7.26 3.27 -1.78
C ARG A 65 -6.91 4.10 -0.55
N VAL A 66 -5.80 3.76 0.10
CA VAL A 66 -5.33 4.49 1.28
C VAL A 66 -4.66 5.78 0.83
N CYS A 67 -5.17 6.91 1.32
CA CYS A 67 -4.69 8.26 1.03
C CYS A 67 -3.77 8.79 2.14
N ALA A 68 -4.05 8.45 3.40
CA ALA A 68 -3.19 8.77 4.53
C ALA A 68 -3.25 7.64 5.57
N CYS A 69 -2.13 7.33 6.23
CA CYS A 69 -2.08 6.31 7.27
C CYS A 69 -1.17 6.78 8.42
N PRO A 70 -1.64 6.77 9.68
CA PRO A 70 -0.84 7.21 10.83
C PRO A 70 0.33 6.27 11.13
N LEU A 71 0.28 5.03 10.64
CA LEU A 71 1.36 4.05 10.78
C LEU A 71 2.33 4.05 9.58
N TYR A 72 2.16 4.98 8.63
CA TYR A 72 2.99 5.02 7.43
C TYR A 72 4.45 5.32 7.78
N ILE A 73 5.34 4.47 7.29
CA ILE A 73 6.79 4.68 7.32
C ILE A 73 7.25 4.55 5.88
N GLU A 74 7.78 5.63 5.30
CA GLU A 74 8.33 5.59 3.94
C GLU A 74 9.56 4.68 3.91
N GLU A 75 9.63 3.77 2.92
CA GLU A 75 10.76 2.85 2.76
C GLU A 75 12.12 3.57 2.68
N ARG A 76 12.17 4.74 2.06
CA ARG A 76 13.41 5.54 1.92
C ARG A 76 13.88 6.20 3.21
N ASN A 77 13.08 6.18 4.27
CA ASN A 77 13.36 6.90 5.51
C ASN A 77 14.00 6.01 6.59
N VAL A 78 14.57 4.86 6.21
CA VAL A 78 15.45 4.09 7.11
C VAL A 78 16.84 4.72 7.03
N GLN A 79 17.03 5.83 7.75
CA GLN A 79 18.37 6.33 8.02
C GLN A 79 19.04 5.29 8.92
N THR A 80 19.92 4.50 8.33
CA THR A 80 20.74 3.48 8.99
C THR A 80 21.61 4.14 10.06
N ASN A 81 21.10 4.29 11.27
CA ASN A 81 21.87 4.76 12.43
C ASN A 81 21.35 4.11 13.72
N ASP A 82 21.24 2.78 13.74
CA ASP A 82 21.12 2.03 14.99
C ASP A 82 21.72 0.62 14.82
N PHE A 83 23.02 0.58 14.54
CA PHE A 83 23.85 -0.59 14.79
C PHE A 83 24.86 -0.23 15.88
N THR A 84 24.37 -0.09 17.10
CA THR A 84 25.23 -0.23 18.29
C THR A 84 25.14 -1.68 18.72
N PHE A 85 26.01 -2.50 18.14
CA PHE A 85 26.38 -3.79 18.71
C PHE A 85 27.26 -3.44 19.92
N GLU A 86 26.67 -3.31 21.10
CA GLU A 86 27.46 -3.27 22.34
C GLU A 86 28.06 -4.67 22.56
N GLU A 87 29.27 -4.84 22.02
CA GLU A 87 30.23 -5.84 22.44
C GLU A 87 30.69 -5.52 23.88
N GLN A 88 29.84 -5.81 24.87
CA GLN A 88 30.28 -5.82 26.26
C GLN A 88 30.88 -7.18 26.60
N ARG A 89 32.19 -7.23 26.33
CA ARG A 89 33.20 -8.01 27.04
C ARG A 89 32.98 -7.92 28.56
N ALA A 90 32.73 -9.05 29.20
CA ALA A 90 33.10 -9.34 30.58
C ALA A 90 33.32 -10.85 30.73
#